data_AF-A0AAD7YD33-F1
#
_entry.id   AF-A0AAD7YD33-F1
#
_cell.length_a   1.000
_cell.length_b   1.000
_cell.length_c   1.000
_cell.angle_alpha   90.00
_cell.angle_beta   90.00
_cell.angle_gamma   90.00
#
_symmetry.space_group_name_H-M   'P 1'
#
loop_
_entity.id
_entity.type
_entity.pdbx_description
1 polymer ?
#
loop_
_entity_poly.entity_id
_entity_poly.type
_entity_poly.pdbx_seq_one_letter_code
_entity_poly.pdbx_strand_id
1 'polypeptide(L)'
;MLNTNCPLLSTNLNKNEGPCKKDNFSFGLSLLHARIRFFETMLHVAYRLPIKKWNVRLSAEEKQVVEDRKKEIQSQIKEKLGLLVDMPKANFGNTNDGNTSRRFFEEYEISAEITGVDKNLIYRLKIILDALCSGMKINVEQFEKYCKETAEVYVTLYNFYPMSLHYIKFFFMEQLLSRKQYYLLGNSQRKEQKLATRILGHSD
;
A
#
# COMPACT_ATOMS: atom_id res chain seq x y z
N MET A 1 -6.64 4.99 37.96
CA MET A 1 -5.22 4.86 37.59
C MET A 1 -5.11 3.94 36.38
N LEU A 2 -5.06 4.51 35.18
CA LEU A 2 -4.63 3.80 33.97
C LEU A 2 -3.58 4.67 33.30
N ASN A 3 -2.33 4.37 33.66
CA ASN A 3 -1.15 4.97 33.09
C ASN A 3 -0.68 4.06 31.96
N THR A 4 -1.09 4.34 30.72
CA THR A 4 -0.52 3.76 29.51
C THR A 4 0.00 4.90 28.64
N ASN A 5 1.12 5.48 29.08
CA ASN A 5 1.97 6.32 28.26
C ASN A 5 2.51 5.46 27.09
N CYS A 6 1.82 5.50 25.96
CA CYS A 6 2.37 5.09 24.67
C CYS A 6 3.29 6.23 24.19
N PRO A 7 4.62 6.07 24.14
CA PRO A 7 5.55 7.16 23.81
C PRO A 7 5.50 7.60 22.34
N LEU A 8 4.65 6.98 21.52
CA LEU A 8 4.50 7.26 20.10
C LEU A 8 3.31 8.19 19.78
N LEU A 9 2.52 8.58 20.78
CA LEU A 9 1.31 9.40 20.59
C LEU A 9 1.42 10.82 21.16
N SER A 10 2.52 11.17 21.85
CA SER A 10 2.75 12.53 22.37
C SER A 10 3.87 13.30 21.66
N THR A 11 4.41 12.80 20.55
CA THR A 11 5.49 13.45 19.82
C THR A 11 5.05 13.81 18.41
N ASN A 12 4.54 15.04 18.30
CA ASN A 12 4.76 15.94 17.18
C ASN A 12 4.53 15.37 15.76
N LEU A 13 3.33 15.62 15.23
CA LEU A 13 3.04 15.66 13.79
C LEU A 13 3.90 16.70 13.01
N ASN A 14 4.81 17.42 13.69
CA ASN A 14 5.74 18.38 13.13
C ASN A 14 7.13 18.20 13.75
N LYS A 15 8.01 17.43 13.10
CA LYS A 15 9.48 17.61 13.01
C LYS A 15 10.17 16.29 12.67
N ASN A 16 10.45 16.11 11.39
CA ASN A 16 11.74 15.64 10.83
C ASN A 16 11.56 15.46 9.32
N GLU A 17 11.37 16.57 8.61
CA GLU A 17 11.61 16.62 7.17
C GLU A 17 13.13 16.70 6.95
N GLY A 18 13.80 15.55 7.05
CA GLY A 18 15.16 15.44 6.52
C GLY A 18 15.10 15.55 4.98
N PRO A 19 16.04 16.27 4.32
CA PRO A 19 16.04 16.34 2.87
C PRO A 19 16.17 14.93 2.29
N CYS A 20 15.12 14.49 1.60
CA CYS A 20 15.09 13.19 0.97
C CYS A 20 16.15 13.17 -0.15
N LYS A 21 17.17 12.31 -0.02
CA LYS A 21 18.25 12.21 -1.00
C LYS A 21 17.67 11.75 -2.34
N LYS A 22 17.93 12.51 -3.40
CA LYS A 22 17.40 12.27 -4.76
C LYS A 22 17.69 10.87 -5.30
N ASP A 23 18.78 10.26 -4.84
CA ASP A 23 19.23 8.94 -5.31
C ASP A 23 18.36 7.79 -4.77
N ASN A 24 17.62 8.00 -3.67
CA ASN A 24 16.66 7.01 -3.18
C ASN A 24 15.45 6.84 -4.12
N PHE A 25 15.22 7.80 -5.03
CA PHE A 25 14.13 7.79 -6.01
C PHE A 25 14.46 6.99 -7.28
N SER A 26 15.70 6.49 -7.41
CA SER A 26 16.12 5.65 -8.54
C SER A 26 15.55 4.21 -8.46
N PHE A 27 15.11 3.78 -7.28
CA PHE A 27 14.39 2.52 -7.09
C PHE A 27 12.88 2.78 -7.05
N GLY A 28 12.31 3.11 -8.19
CA GLY A 28 10.87 3.28 -8.34
C GLY A 28 10.15 2.00 -7.93
N LEU A 29 9.59 1.95 -6.71
CA LEU A 29 8.71 0.87 -6.33
C LEU A 29 7.51 0.85 -7.29
N SER A 30 7.40 -0.20 -8.07
CA SER A 30 6.29 -0.40 -9.01
C SER A 30 4.95 -0.43 -8.27
N LEU A 31 3.87 -0.02 -8.93
CA LEU A 31 2.50 -0.13 -8.42
C LEU A 31 2.14 -1.59 -8.03
N LEU A 32 2.75 -2.55 -8.71
CA LEU A 32 2.67 -3.97 -8.36
C LEU A 32 3.22 -4.22 -6.94
N HIS A 33 4.44 -3.77 -6.65
CA HIS A 33 5.03 -3.91 -5.32
C HIS A 33 4.21 -3.16 -4.26
N ALA A 34 3.65 -1.99 -4.60
CA ALA A 34 2.74 -1.27 -3.72
C ALA A 34 1.56 -2.14 -3.29
N ARG A 35 0.83 -2.70 -4.27
CA ARG A 35 -0.32 -3.57 -4.04
C ARG A 35 0.03 -4.77 -3.19
N ILE A 36 1.13 -5.45 -3.51
CA ILE A 36 1.62 -6.61 -2.74
C ILE A 36 1.91 -6.21 -1.29
N ARG A 37 2.59 -5.08 -1.05
CA ARG A 37 2.90 -4.59 0.31
C ARG A 37 1.65 -4.24 1.11
N PHE A 38 0.65 -3.63 0.49
CA PHE A 38 -0.63 -3.36 1.16
C PHE A 38 -1.34 -4.65 1.53
N PHE A 39 -1.38 -5.61 0.60
CA PHE A 39 -1.95 -6.92 0.84
C PHE A 39 -1.26 -7.65 2.00
N GLU A 40 0.07 -7.72 2.01
CA GLU A 40 0.86 -8.30 3.11
C GLU A 40 0.55 -7.61 4.45
N THR A 41 0.42 -6.28 4.44
CA THR A 41 0.10 -5.53 5.66
C THR A 41 -1.29 -5.84 6.17
N MET A 42 -2.30 -5.93 5.31
CA MET A 42 -3.67 -6.29 5.71
C MET A 42 -3.71 -7.69 6.33
N LEU A 43 -3.00 -8.67 5.75
CA LEU A 43 -2.86 -10.00 6.33
C LEU A 43 -2.21 -9.95 7.72
N HIS A 44 -1.09 -9.22 7.86
CA HIS A 44 -0.39 -9.13 9.13
C HIS A 44 -1.18 -8.43 10.24
N VAL A 45 -2.00 -7.44 9.88
CA VAL A 45 -2.98 -6.82 10.78
C VAL A 45 -4.03 -7.86 11.17
N ALA A 46 -4.61 -8.56 10.20
CA ALA A 46 -5.64 -9.58 10.41
C ALA A 46 -5.21 -10.69 11.38
N TYR A 47 -3.98 -11.19 11.23
CA TYR A 47 -3.41 -12.22 12.11
C TYR A 47 -3.27 -11.74 13.57
N ARG A 48 -3.16 -10.42 13.77
CA ARG A 48 -2.92 -9.79 15.07
C ARG A 48 -4.15 -9.12 15.67
N LEU A 49 -5.31 -9.17 15.01
CA LEU A 49 -6.55 -8.64 15.56
C LEU A 49 -6.92 -9.19 16.94
N PRO A 50 -6.68 -10.49 17.27
CA PRO A 50 -7.00 -11.01 18.60
C PRO A 50 -6.15 -10.39 19.71
N ILE A 51 -4.88 -10.11 19.43
CA ILE A 51 -3.90 -9.65 20.43
C ILE A 51 -3.70 -8.13 20.45
N LYS A 52 -3.97 -7.45 19.33
CA LYS A 52 -3.78 -6.01 19.12
C LYS A 52 -2.40 -5.51 19.58
N LYS A 53 -1.33 -6.21 19.16
CA LYS A 53 0.08 -5.89 19.45
C LYS A 53 0.96 -6.18 18.24
N TRP A 54 2.03 -5.40 18.06
CA TRP A 54 2.90 -5.51 16.87
C TRP A 54 3.83 -6.74 16.86
N ASN A 55 4.90 -6.79 17.69
CA ASN A 55 5.78 -7.97 17.72
C ASN A 55 6.69 -8.09 18.96
N VAL A 56 7.43 -7.02 19.32
CA VAL A 56 8.61 -7.10 20.23
C VAL A 56 8.33 -7.67 21.65
N ARG A 57 7.06 -7.81 22.04
CA ARG A 57 6.63 -8.20 23.40
C ARG A 57 5.68 -9.39 23.45
N LEU A 58 5.55 -10.18 22.37
CA LEU A 58 4.60 -11.30 22.36
C LEU A 58 5.10 -12.49 23.17
N SER A 59 4.24 -12.99 24.07
CA SER A 59 4.48 -14.24 24.80
C SER A 59 4.38 -15.46 23.87
N ALA A 60 4.76 -16.65 24.36
CA ALA A 60 4.64 -17.88 23.58
C ALA A 60 3.18 -18.19 23.23
N GLU A 61 2.26 -17.94 24.17
CA GLU A 61 0.82 -18.13 24.00
C GLU A 61 0.26 -17.14 22.96
N GLU A 62 0.65 -15.87 23.02
CA GLU A 62 0.22 -14.87 22.04
C GLU A 62 0.72 -15.17 20.62
N LYS A 63 1.95 -15.70 20.50
CA LYS A 63 2.48 -16.18 19.22
C LYS A 63 1.64 -17.33 18.67
N GLN A 64 1.26 -18.28 19.53
CA GLN A 64 0.39 -19.39 19.14
C GLN A 64 -0.96 -18.89 18.62
N VAL A 65 -1.59 -17.93 19.31
CA VAL A 65 -2.86 -17.31 18.87
C VAL A 65 -2.73 -16.66 17.48
N VAL A 66 -1.62 -15.96 17.21
CA VAL A 66 -1.37 -15.35 15.90
C VAL A 66 -1.19 -16.41 14.81
N GLU A 67 -0.45 -17.49 15.09
CA GLU A 67 -0.23 -18.58 14.13
C GLU A 67 -1.53 -19.37 13.86
N ASP A 68 -2.36 -19.61 14.87
CA ASP A 68 -3.65 -20.28 14.69
C ASP A 68 -4.61 -19.41 13.87
N ARG A 69 -4.66 -18.11 14.17
CA ARG A 69 -5.45 -17.15 13.38
C ARG A 69 -4.95 -17.04 11.94
N LYS A 70 -3.64 -17.10 11.73
CA LYS A 70 -3.03 -17.12 10.38
C LYS A 70 -3.49 -18.34 9.59
N LYS A 71 -3.42 -19.55 10.17
CA LYS A 71 -3.87 -20.78 9.52
C LYS A 71 -5.36 -20.75 9.19
N GLU A 72 -6.17 -20.23 10.12
CA GLU A 72 -7.61 -20.06 9.92
C GLU A 72 -7.91 -19.16 8.71
N ILE A 73 -7.29 -17.97 8.65
CA ILE A 73 -7.46 -17.03 7.53
C ILE A 73 -6.96 -17.64 6.21
N GLN A 74 -5.80 -18.30 6.21
CA GLN A 74 -5.27 -18.98 5.03
C GLN A 74 -6.24 -20.04 4.51
N SER A 75 -6.84 -20.83 5.39
CA SER A 75 -7.81 -21.86 5.01
C SER A 75 -9.08 -21.24 4.44
N GLN A 76 -9.62 -20.19 5.06
CA GLN A 76 -10.82 -19.51 4.57
C GLN A 76 -10.60 -18.81 3.23
N ILE A 77 -9.44 -18.19 3.02
CA ILE A 77 -9.10 -17.57 1.72
C ILE A 77 -8.97 -18.64 0.64
N LYS A 78 -8.41 -19.80 0.96
CA LYS A 78 -8.35 -20.93 0.01
C LYS A 78 -9.75 -21.45 -0.33
N GLU A 79 -10.62 -21.59 0.66
CA GLU A 79 -11.98 -22.11 0.49
C GLU A 79 -12.87 -21.14 -0.30
N LYS A 80 -12.94 -19.87 0.14
CA LYS A 80 -13.88 -18.89 -0.43
C LYS A 80 -13.36 -18.21 -1.71
N LEU A 81 -12.06 -17.97 -1.82
CA LEU A 81 -11.46 -17.26 -2.96
C LEU A 81 -10.66 -18.17 -3.89
N GLY A 82 -10.35 -19.41 -3.48
CA GLY A 82 -9.49 -20.31 -4.26
C GLY A 82 -8.03 -19.86 -4.31
N LEU A 83 -7.59 -19.04 -3.35
CA LEU A 83 -6.25 -18.44 -3.33
C LEU A 83 -5.37 -19.06 -2.25
N LEU A 84 -4.08 -19.23 -2.56
CA LEU A 84 -3.06 -19.57 -1.57
C LEU A 84 -2.32 -18.30 -1.16
N VAL A 85 -2.30 -18.00 0.13
CA VAL A 85 -1.68 -16.77 0.66
C VAL A 85 -0.62 -17.10 1.71
N ASP A 86 0.45 -16.33 1.72
CA ASP A 86 1.54 -16.40 2.69
C ASP A 86 2.14 -17.81 2.85
N MET A 87 2.21 -18.56 1.75
CA MET A 87 2.86 -19.87 1.67
C MET A 87 4.24 -19.75 0.99
N PRO A 88 5.29 -20.38 1.52
CA PRO A 88 6.60 -20.39 0.86
C PRO A 88 6.53 -21.15 -0.45
N LYS A 89 7.12 -20.59 -1.53
CA LYS A 89 7.29 -21.29 -2.81
C LYS A 89 8.63 -22.02 -2.82
N ALA A 90 8.68 -23.18 -3.49
CA ALA A 90 9.90 -24.00 -3.60
C ALA A 90 11.09 -23.26 -4.23
N ASN A 91 10.83 -22.28 -5.11
CA ASN A 91 11.85 -21.57 -5.89
C ASN A 91 11.89 -20.06 -5.52
N PHE A 92 12.11 -19.77 -4.24
CA PHE A 92 12.21 -18.42 -3.66
C PHE A 92 10.91 -17.59 -3.72
N GLY A 93 10.68 -16.77 -2.69
CA GLY A 93 9.45 -15.96 -2.55
C GLY A 93 8.27 -16.70 -1.93
N ASN A 94 7.12 -16.02 -1.88
CA ASN A 94 5.88 -16.53 -1.29
C ASN A 94 4.73 -16.50 -2.33
N THR A 95 3.55 -16.98 -1.94
CA THR A 95 2.34 -16.93 -2.77
C THR A 95 1.66 -15.55 -2.81
N ASN A 96 2.24 -14.53 -2.18
CA ASN A 96 1.73 -13.15 -2.21
C ASN A 96 2.20 -12.43 -3.47
N ASP A 97 1.80 -12.92 -4.63
CA ASP A 97 2.11 -12.30 -5.91
C ASP A 97 1.05 -11.26 -6.34
N GLY A 98 1.28 -10.68 -7.53
CA GLY A 98 0.41 -9.66 -8.10
C GLY A 98 -1.02 -10.14 -8.34
N ASN A 99 -1.20 -11.42 -8.68
CA ASN A 99 -2.51 -11.98 -8.97
C ASN A 99 -3.30 -12.20 -7.68
N THR A 100 -2.65 -12.80 -6.67
CA THR A 100 -3.24 -12.99 -5.35
C THR A 100 -3.68 -11.66 -4.72
N SER A 101 -2.78 -10.67 -4.72
CA SER A 101 -3.09 -9.35 -4.16
C SER A 101 -4.18 -8.60 -4.94
N ARG A 102 -4.24 -8.75 -6.26
CA ARG A 102 -5.31 -8.16 -7.09
C ARG A 102 -6.67 -8.75 -6.72
N ARG A 103 -6.80 -10.07 -6.68
CA ARG A 103 -8.07 -10.73 -6.35
C ARG A 103 -8.55 -10.41 -4.93
N PHE A 104 -7.64 -10.27 -3.97
CA PHE A 104 -7.98 -9.84 -2.61
C PHE A 104 -8.66 -8.47 -2.59
N PHE A 105 -8.14 -7.47 -3.33
CA PHE A 105 -8.76 -6.15 -3.39
C PHE A 105 -9.99 -6.08 -4.30
N GLU A 106 -10.10 -6.94 -5.32
CA GLU A 106 -11.31 -7.03 -6.16
C GLU A 106 -12.50 -7.56 -5.34
N GLU A 107 -12.29 -8.64 -4.59
CA GLU A 107 -13.29 -9.26 -3.70
C GLU A 107 -13.20 -8.70 -2.28
N TYR A 108 -13.26 -7.36 -2.15
CA TYR A 108 -12.98 -6.68 -0.89
C TYR A 108 -14.02 -6.99 0.20
N GLU A 109 -15.28 -7.26 -0.13
CA GLU A 109 -16.29 -7.67 0.86
C GLU A 109 -15.95 -9.02 1.49
N ILE A 110 -15.65 -10.03 0.66
CA ILE A 110 -15.29 -11.38 1.12
C ILE A 110 -13.97 -11.32 1.90
N SER A 111 -13.01 -10.53 1.41
CA SER A 111 -11.73 -10.34 2.08
C SER A 111 -11.89 -9.69 3.46
N ALA A 112 -12.76 -8.69 3.61
CA ALA A 112 -13.09 -8.07 4.89
C ALA A 112 -13.73 -9.07 5.86
N GLU A 113 -14.68 -9.88 5.36
CA GLU A 113 -15.35 -10.91 6.15
C GLU A 113 -14.36 -11.95 6.70
N ILE A 114 -13.47 -12.48 5.85
CA ILE A 114 -12.50 -13.50 6.26
C ILE A 114 -11.46 -12.93 7.22
N THR A 115 -10.91 -11.77 6.88
CA THR A 115 -9.79 -11.19 7.65
C THR A 115 -10.25 -10.54 8.95
N GLY A 116 -11.49 -10.06 9.02
CA GLY A 116 -12.00 -9.21 10.09
C GLY A 116 -11.47 -7.77 10.04
N VAL A 117 -10.82 -7.38 8.95
CA VAL A 117 -10.39 -6.00 8.70
C VAL A 117 -11.59 -5.18 8.22
N ASP A 118 -11.61 -3.90 8.56
CA ASP A 118 -12.69 -2.98 8.22
C ASP A 118 -12.88 -2.91 6.71
N LYS A 119 -14.12 -3.18 6.28
CA LYS A 119 -14.49 -3.23 4.86
C LYS A 119 -14.21 -1.91 4.16
N ASN A 120 -14.49 -0.79 4.81
CA ASN A 120 -14.30 0.54 4.23
C ASN A 120 -12.81 0.84 4.04
N LEU A 121 -11.92 0.40 4.94
CA LEU A 121 -10.48 0.50 4.75
C LEU A 121 -10.00 -0.27 3.51
N ILE A 122 -10.40 -1.54 3.35
CA ILE A 122 -9.98 -2.37 2.19
C ILE A 122 -10.49 -1.73 0.89
N TYR A 123 -11.74 -1.27 0.88
CA TYR A 123 -12.32 -0.57 -0.25
C TYR A 123 -11.57 0.72 -0.60
N ARG A 124 -11.25 1.55 0.40
CA ARG A 124 -10.46 2.78 0.19
C ARG A 124 -9.10 2.48 -0.43
N LEU A 125 -8.41 1.44 0.05
CA LEU A 125 -7.13 0.99 -0.51
C LEU A 125 -7.27 0.49 -1.95
N LYS A 126 -8.32 -0.28 -2.26
CA LYS A 126 -8.67 -0.70 -3.62
C LYS A 126 -8.81 0.51 -4.56
N ILE A 127 -9.60 1.51 -4.18
CA ILE A 127 -9.82 2.72 -5.00
C ILE A 127 -8.50 3.47 -5.25
N ILE A 128 -7.65 3.61 -4.23
CA ILE A 128 -6.34 4.26 -4.38
C ILE A 128 -5.48 3.51 -5.40
N LEU A 129 -5.40 2.17 -5.28
CA LEU A 129 -4.62 1.33 -6.18
C LEU A 129 -5.17 1.33 -7.61
N ASP A 130 -6.48 1.24 -7.78
CA ASP A 130 -7.16 1.25 -9.08
C ASP A 130 -6.97 2.60 -9.78
N ALA A 131 -7.10 3.71 -9.06
CA ALA A 131 -6.89 5.05 -9.60
C ALA A 131 -5.47 5.19 -10.18
N LEU A 132 -4.45 4.71 -9.46
CA LEU A 132 -3.06 4.79 -9.92
C LEU A 132 -2.76 3.85 -11.09
N CYS A 133 -3.41 2.68 -11.12
CA CYS A 133 -3.28 1.73 -12.22
C CYS A 133 -4.09 2.14 -13.46
N SER A 134 -5.11 2.99 -13.33
CA SER A 134 -6.02 3.35 -14.42
C SER A 134 -5.36 4.07 -15.61
N GLY A 135 -4.22 4.74 -15.38
CA GLY A 135 -3.58 5.57 -16.40
C GLY A 135 -4.31 6.88 -16.70
N MET A 136 -5.44 7.15 -16.04
CA MET A 136 -6.24 8.35 -16.23
C MET A 136 -5.64 9.56 -15.50
N LYS A 137 -6.12 10.76 -15.86
CA LYS A 137 -5.80 11.98 -15.12
C LYS A 137 -6.50 11.93 -13.76
N ILE A 138 -5.72 12.08 -12.70
CA ILE A 138 -6.21 12.10 -11.32
C ILE A 138 -6.23 13.54 -10.83
N ASN A 139 -7.32 13.97 -10.19
CA ASN A 139 -7.33 15.23 -9.46
C ASN A 139 -6.45 15.06 -8.21
N VAL A 140 -5.29 15.72 -8.23
CA VAL A 140 -4.25 15.56 -7.21
C VAL A 140 -4.74 15.99 -5.83
N GLU A 141 -5.47 17.11 -5.73
CA GLU A 141 -5.95 17.63 -4.45
C GLU A 141 -6.97 16.69 -3.80
N GLN A 142 -7.93 16.21 -4.59
CA GLN A 142 -8.94 15.26 -4.10
C GLN A 142 -8.33 13.91 -3.73
N PHE A 143 -7.38 13.43 -4.54
CA PHE A 143 -6.70 12.17 -4.27
C PHE A 143 -5.81 12.26 -3.03
N GLU A 144 -5.09 13.37 -2.84
CA GLU A 144 -4.32 13.62 -1.64
C GLU A 144 -5.20 13.62 -0.38
N LYS A 145 -6.33 14.32 -0.44
CA LYS A 145 -7.30 14.33 0.64
C LYS A 145 -7.79 12.91 0.96
N TYR A 146 -8.16 12.14 -0.07
CA TYR A 146 -8.63 10.77 0.08
C TYR A 146 -7.58 9.83 0.71
N CYS A 147 -6.31 9.98 0.32
CA CYS A 147 -5.20 9.24 0.91
C CYS A 147 -4.98 9.61 2.39
N LYS A 148 -5.04 10.90 2.74
CA LYS A 148 -4.93 11.37 4.13
C LYS A 148 -6.03 10.80 5.02
N GLU A 149 -7.28 10.93 4.60
CA GLU A 149 -8.43 10.36 5.32
C GLU A 149 -8.31 8.84 5.48
N THR A 150 -7.79 8.14 4.46
CA THR A 150 -7.59 6.68 4.53
C THR A 150 -6.51 6.32 5.55
N ALA A 151 -5.44 7.11 5.63
CA ALA A 151 -4.41 6.95 6.64
C ALA A 151 -4.95 7.19 8.06
N GLU A 152 -5.80 8.20 8.24
CA GLU A 152 -6.48 8.49 9.51
C GLU A 152 -7.36 7.32 9.94
N VAL A 153 -8.21 6.80 9.05
CA VAL A 153 -9.03 5.60 9.31
C VAL A 153 -8.16 4.43 9.76
N TYR A 154 -7.04 4.18 9.08
CA TYR A 154 -6.12 3.11 9.48
C TYR A 154 -5.55 3.33 10.88
N VAL A 155 -5.05 4.54 11.18
CA VAL A 155 -4.44 4.85 12.47
C VAL A 155 -5.48 4.72 13.59
N THR A 156 -6.70 5.18 13.37
CA THR A 156 -7.78 5.06 14.36
C THR A 156 -8.13 3.60 14.67
N LEU A 157 -8.21 2.74 13.65
CA LEU A 157 -8.64 1.35 13.82
C LEU A 157 -7.50 0.40 14.25
N TYR A 158 -6.28 0.66 13.78
CA TYR A 158 -5.16 -0.28 13.84
C TYR A 158 -3.88 0.34 14.40
N ASN A 159 -3.99 1.31 15.33
CA ASN A 159 -2.84 1.97 15.98
C ASN A 159 -1.80 1.01 16.60
N PHE A 160 -2.21 -0.21 16.95
CA PHE A 160 -1.35 -1.23 17.53
C PHE A 160 -0.38 -1.87 16.52
N TYR A 161 -0.67 -1.75 15.22
CA TYR A 161 0.17 -2.26 14.15
C TYR A 161 0.66 -1.06 13.33
N PRO A 162 1.91 -0.60 13.53
CA PRO A 162 2.44 0.47 12.72
C PRO A 162 2.49 -0.02 11.29
N MET A 163 1.63 0.54 10.43
CA MET A 163 1.88 0.46 9.01
C MET A 163 3.23 1.13 8.78
N SER A 164 4.06 0.60 7.89
CA SER A 164 5.20 1.38 7.43
C SER A 164 4.64 2.65 6.76
N LEU A 165 4.64 3.74 7.53
CA LEU A 165 4.10 5.07 7.20
C LEU A 165 4.72 5.66 5.93
N HIS A 166 5.82 5.09 5.45
CA HIS A 166 6.41 5.36 4.15
C HIS A 166 5.51 4.96 2.96
N TYR A 167 4.54 4.05 3.12
CA TYR A 167 3.78 3.51 1.97
C TYR A 167 2.49 4.26 1.59
N ILE A 168 1.83 5.01 2.48
CA ILE A 168 0.60 5.74 2.08
C ILE A 168 0.90 7.18 1.68
N LYS A 169 1.62 7.94 2.52
CA LYS A 169 1.83 9.37 2.27
C LYS A 169 2.97 9.61 1.26
N PHE A 170 4.12 8.98 1.45
CA PHE A 170 5.28 9.15 0.55
C PHE A 170 5.03 8.48 -0.80
N PHE A 171 4.64 7.20 -0.80
CA PHE A 171 4.45 6.42 -2.03
C PHE A 171 3.45 7.02 -3.03
N PHE A 172 2.29 7.48 -2.56
CA PHE A 172 1.21 7.92 -3.44
C PHE A 172 1.35 9.39 -3.86
N MET A 173 1.96 10.24 -3.03
CA MET A 173 2.32 11.60 -3.44
C MET A 173 3.49 11.62 -4.44
N GLU A 174 4.50 10.77 -4.24
CA GLU A 174 5.69 10.72 -5.09
C GLU A 174 5.40 10.16 -6.49
N GLN A 175 4.56 9.13 -6.61
CA GLN A 175 4.11 8.60 -7.91
C GLN A 175 3.31 9.62 -8.73
N LEU A 176 2.54 10.50 -8.08
CA LEU A 176 1.84 11.59 -8.74
C LEU A 176 2.79 12.70 -9.20
N LEU A 177 3.85 12.99 -8.44
CA LEU A 177 4.87 13.99 -8.79
C LEU A 177 5.76 13.50 -9.95
N SER A 178 6.15 12.22 -9.96
CA SER A 178 6.87 11.61 -11.09
C SER A 178 6.02 11.61 -12.36
N ARG A 179 4.70 11.32 -12.26
CA ARG A 179 3.79 11.45 -13.41
C ARG A 179 3.57 12.88 -13.88
N LYS A 180 3.57 13.89 -12.98
CA LYS A 180 3.63 15.30 -13.38
C LYS A 180 4.90 15.60 -14.19
N GLN A 181 6.04 15.03 -13.82
CA GLN A 181 7.30 15.20 -14.55
C GLN A 181 7.24 14.56 -15.94
N TYR A 182 6.70 13.34 -16.09
CA TYR A 182 6.48 12.72 -17.41
C TYR A 182 5.47 13.47 -18.29
N TYR A 183 4.43 14.08 -17.71
CA TYR A 183 3.49 14.94 -18.45
C TYR A 183 4.11 16.29 -18.86
N LEU A 184 5.00 16.87 -18.05
CA LEU A 184 5.72 18.10 -18.36
C LEU A 184 6.84 17.86 -19.40
N LEU A 185 7.63 16.80 -19.26
CA LEU A 185 8.64 16.38 -20.24
C LEU A 185 8.01 15.90 -21.56
N GLY A 186 6.89 15.17 -21.51
CA GLY A 186 6.19 14.67 -22.69
C GLY A 186 5.56 15.74 -23.57
N ASN A 187 5.24 16.92 -23.01
CA ASN A 187 4.71 18.05 -23.77
C ASN A 187 5.82 18.96 -24.36
N SER A 188 6.98 19.03 -23.73
CA SER A 188 8.15 19.75 -24.28
C SER A 188 8.83 18.93 -25.38
N GLN A 189 9.11 17.64 -25.12
CA GLN A 189 9.89 16.82 -26.04
C GLN A 189 9.09 16.33 -27.26
N ARG A 190 7.77 16.09 -27.16
CA ARG A 190 6.98 15.74 -28.36
C ARG A 190 6.74 16.91 -29.30
N LYS A 191 6.70 18.15 -28.80
CA LYS A 191 6.61 19.32 -29.68
C LYS A 191 7.95 19.61 -30.32
N GLU A 192 9.07 19.54 -29.59
CA GLU A 192 10.40 19.74 -30.17
C GLU A 192 10.82 18.61 -31.12
N GLN A 193 10.55 17.34 -30.81
CA GLN A 193 10.85 16.23 -31.72
C GLN A 193 9.95 16.23 -32.96
N LYS A 194 8.64 16.53 -32.84
CA LYS A 194 7.76 16.65 -34.02
C LYS A 194 8.04 17.90 -34.85
N LEU A 195 8.56 18.98 -34.27
CA LEU A 195 9.02 20.15 -35.04
C LEU A 195 10.36 19.85 -35.74
N ALA A 196 11.30 19.19 -35.05
CA ALA A 196 12.61 18.83 -35.59
C ALA A 196 12.52 17.84 -36.76
N THR A 197 11.64 16.83 -36.70
CA THR A 197 11.44 15.89 -37.83
C THR A 197 10.69 16.54 -39.01
N ARG A 198 9.96 17.64 -38.79
CA ARG A 198 9.24 18.36 -39.85
C ARG A 198 10.09 19.42 -40.55
N ILE A 199 11.09 19.96 -39.85
CA ILE A 199 12.05 20.95 -40.38
C ILE A 199 13.19 20.26 -41.15
N LEU A 200 13.58 19.04 -40.76
CA LEU A 200 14.68 18.29 -41.42
C LEU A 200 14.21 17.36 -42.55
N GLY A 201 12.93 17.40 -42.93
CA GLY A 201 12.33 16.47 -43.89
C GLY A 201 11.95 17.06 -45.25
N HIS A 202 12.23 18.34 -45.55
CA HIS A 202 11.89 19.00 -46.82
C HIS A 202 13.05 19.86 -47.34
N SER A 203 14.16 19.21 -47.65
CA SER A 203 15.21 19.79 -48.49
C SER A 203 15.70 18.71 -49.45
N ASP A 204 14.95 18.52 -50.54
CA ASP A 204 15.55 18.17 -51.83
C ASP A 204 16.15 19.44 -52.45
#